data_AF-A0A5K0XE17-F1
#
_entry.id   AF-A0A5K0XE17-F1
#
_cell.length_a   1.000
_cell.length_b   1.000
_cell.length_c   1.000
_cell.angle_alpha   90.00
_cell.angle_beta   90.00
_cell.angle_gamma   90.00
#
_symmetry.space_group_name_H-M   'P 1'
#
loop_
_entity.id
_entity.type
_entity.pdbx_description
1 polymer ?
#
loop_
_entity_poly.entity_id
_entity_poly.type
_entity_poly.pdbx_seq_one_letter_code
_entity_poly.pdbx_strand_id
1 'polypeptide(L)' 'ACDSGSLDANKVKGKVIFCMPEYGDVDSTVKDLGAAGFIGQYDYGLDTGFSFVLPSVQLDAIRSQLIQRYINST' A
#
# COMPACT_ATOMS: atom_id res chain seq x y z
N ALA A 1 -7.12 -1.85 4.07
CA ALA A 1 -7.78 -2.22 2.83
C ALA A 1 -7.67 -1.08 1.85
N CYS A 2 -7.08 -1.34 0.69
CA CYS A 2 -6.99 -0.53 -0.51
C CYS A 2 -7.78 -1.17 -1.67
N ASP A 3 -8.84 -1.92 -1.33
CA ASP A 3 -9.84 -2.44 -2.26
C ASP A 3 -10.49 -1.34 -3.12
N SER A 4 -11.01 -1.74 -4.28
CA SER A 4 -11.80 -0.87 -5.14
C SER A 4 -12.97 -0.22 -4.38
N GLY A 5 -13.08 1.11 -4.49
CA GLY A 5 -14.10 1.90 -3.80
C GLY A 5 -13.82 2.21 -2.31
N SER A 6 -12.77 1.65 -1.71
CA SER A 6 -12.38 1.95 -0.32
C SER A 6 -11.60 3.27 -0.18
N LEU A 7 -11.07 3.78 -1.29
CA LEU A 7 -10.18 4.94 -1.33
C LEU A 7 -10.85 6.16 -1.98
N ASP A 8 -10.57 7.34 -1.42
CA ASP A 8 -10.95 8.63 -2.00
C ASP A 8 -9.89 9.08 -3.01
N ALA A 9 -10.27 9.14 -4.30
CA ALA A 9 -9.38 9.54 -5.39
C ALA A 9 -8.65 10.87 -5.14
N ASN A 10 -9.30 11.83 -4.50
CA ASN A 10 -8.71 13.14 -4.23
C ASN A 10 -7.62 13.08 -3.16
N LYS A 11 -7.71 12.09 -2.26
CA LYS A 11 -6.70 11.86 -1.22
C LYS A 11 -5.56 10.98 -1.72
N VAL A 12 -5.78 10.18 -2.76
CA VAL A 12 -4.80 9.24 -3.31
C VAL A 12 -3.87 9.88 -4.34
N LYS A 13 -4.41 10.74 -5.21
CA LYS A 13 -3.69 11.27 -6.37
C LYS A 13 -2.35 11.91 -5.97
N GLY A 14 -1.27 11.42 -6.59
CA GLY A 14 0.10 11.91 -6.40
C GLY A 14 0.76 11.53 -5.07
N LYS A 15 0.18 10.64 -4.27
CA LYS A 15 0.74 10.20 -2.98
C LYS A 15 1.20 8.75 -3.01
N VAL A 16 2.04 8.40 -2.03
CA VAL A 16 2.35 7.01 -1.68
C VAL A 16 1.34 6.55 -0.64
N ILE A 17 0.62 5.46 -0.93
CA ILE A 17 -0.49 4.98 -0.09
C ILE A 17 -0.04 3.81 0.77
N PHE A 18 -0.41 3.79 2.04
CA PHE A 18 -0.18 2.64 2.92
C PHE A 18 -1.42 1.74 2.95
N CYS A 19 -1.24 0.48 2.60
CA CYS A 19 -2.29 -0.53 2.48
C CYS A 19 -2.09 -1.64 3.51
N MET A 20 -3.00 -1.69 4.49
CA MET A 20 -3.12 -2.80 5.45
C MET A 20 -3.46 -4.11 4.73
N PRO A 21 -3.13 -5.28 5.32
CA PRO A 21 -2.86 -6.49 4.58
C PRO A 21 -3.99 -6.85 3.64
N GLU A 22 -3.61 -7.04 2.40
CA GLU A 22 -4.51 -7.28 1.29
C GLU A 22 -3.82 -8.21 0.31
N TYR A 23 -4.59 -9.17 -0.18
CA TYR A 23 -4.17 -10.10 -1.21
C TYR A 23 -4.88 -9.68 -2.50
N GLY A 24 -4.14 -9.31 -3.55
CA GLY A 24 -4.71 -9.03 -4.87
C GLY A 24 -4.19 -7.77 -5.57
N ASP A 25 -5.03 -7.19 -6.44
CA ASP A 25 -4.69 -6.18 -7.45
C ASP A 25 -4.60 -4.74 -6.89
N VAL A 26 -4.01 -4.59 -5.70
CA VAL A 26 -3.86 -3.29 -5.00
C VAL A 26 -3.15 -2.26 -5.88
N ASP A 27 -2.11 -2.70 -6.58
CA ASP A 27 -1.30 -1.85 -7.44
C ASP A 27 -2.10 -1.26 -8.62
N SER A 28 -3.00 -2.05 -9.22
CA SER A 28 -3.92 -1.57 -10.25
C SER A 28 -4.94 -0.58 -9.69
N THR A 29 -5.51 -0.87 -8.51
CA THR A 29 -6.54 -0.02 -7.89
C THR A 29 -5.98 1.36 -7.55
N VAL A 30 -4.80 1.41 -6.91
CA VAL A 30 -4.18 2.70 -6.55
C VAL A 30 -3.61 3.43 -7.77
N LYS A 31 -3.20 2.72 -8.82
CA LYS A 31 -2.80 3.30 -10.10
C LYS A 31 -3.96 4.02 -10.79
N ASP A 32 -5.13 3.41 -10.84
CA ASP A 32 -6.31 4.00 -11.48
C ASP A 32 -6.77 5.28 -10.75
N LEU A 33 -6.47 5.38 -9.46
CA LEU A 33 -6.69 6.58 -8.64
C LEU A 33 -5.55 7.61 -8.73
N GLY A 34 -4.51 7.33 -9.52
CA GLY A 34 -3.38 8.23 -9.75
C GLY A 34 -2.37 8.29 -8.61
N ALA A 35 -2.22 7.23 -7.81
CA ALA A 35 -1.16 7.14 -6.81
C ALA A 35 0.23 7.22 -7.44
N ALA A 36 1.19 7.75 -6.68
CA ALA A 36 2.61 7.75 -7.06
C ALA A 36 3.31 6.41 -6.71
N GLY A 37 2.71 5.63 -5.82
CA GLY A 37 3.22 4.34 -5.36
C GLY A 37 2.43 3.82 -4.16
N PHE A 38 2.81 2.66 -3.63
CA PHE A 38 2.16 2.12 -2.44
C PHE A 38 3.12 1.32 -1.54
N ILE A 39 2.76 1.22 -0.28
CA ILE A 39 3.40 0.40 0.74
C ILE A 39 2.37 -0.62 1.18
N GLY A 40 2.62 -1.90 0.90
CA GLY A 40 1.74 -2.98 1.33
C GLY A 40 2.25 -3.66 2.59
N GLN A 41 1.32 -4.11 3.43
CA GLN A 41 1.60 -5.03 4.52
C GLN A 41 1.27 -6.47 4.08
N TYR A 42 2.12 -7.43 4.44
CA TYR A 42 1.78 -8.86 4.41
C TYR A 42 1.80 -9.43 5.83
N ASP A 43 0.94 -10.44 6.06
CA ASP A 43 0.83 -11.11 7.36
C ASP A 43 1.99 -12.07 7.64
N TYR A 44 2.71 -12.49 6.60
CA TYR A 44 3.86 -13.36 6.68
C TYR A 44 5.08 -12.74 5.99
N GLY A 45 6.27 -13.10 6.47
CA GLY A 45 7.52 -12.71 5.81
C GLY A 45 7.56 -13.31 4.41
N LEU A 46 7.57 -12.45 3.39
CA LEU A 46 7.75 -12.88 2.01
C LEU A 46 9.21 -13.26 1.80
N ASP A 47 9.46 -14.50 1.41
CA ASP A 47 10.74 -14.96 0.85
C ASP A 47 10.77 -14.85 -0.69
N THR A 48 9.64 -14.41 -1.26
CA THR A 48 9.39 -14.31 -2.69
C THR A 48 9.10 -12.86 -3.07
N GLY A 49 9.70 -12.39 -4.16
CA GLY A 49 9.43 -11.06 -4.72
C GLY A 49 8.26 -11.07 -5.70
N PHE A 50 7.50 -9.97 -5.73
CA PHE A 50 6.42 -9.74 -6.69
C PHE A 50 6.71 -8.49 -7.54
N SER A 51 6.22 -8.50 -8.77
CA SER A 51 6.25 -7.33 -9.65
C SER A 51 4.95 -6.55 -9.51
N PHE A 52 5.04 -5.22 -9.50
CA PHE A 52 3.90 -4.32 -9.38
C PHE A 52 3.95 -3.23 -10.45
N VAL A 53 2.80 -2.73 -10.86
CA VAL A 53 2.70 -1.69 -11.91
C VAL A 53 3.14 -0.30 -11.46
N LEU A 54 3.32 -0.10 -10.16
CA LEU A 54 3.79 1.15 -9.53
C LEU A 54 4.98 0.87 -8.62
N PRO A 55 5.80 1.89 -8.31
CA PRO A 55 6.80 1.79 -7.26
C PRO A 55 6.16 1.32 -5.95
N SER A 56 6.69 0.24 -5.38
CA SER A 56 6.09 -0.39 -4.22
C SER A 56 7.09 -1.10 -3.33
N VAL A 57 6.74 -1.25 -2.06
CA VAL A 57 7.45 -2.10 -1.11
C VAL A 57 6.46 -2.91 -0.29
N GLN A 58 6.83 -4.16 -0.01
CA GLN A 58 6.06 -5.05 0.85
C GLN A 58 6.76 -5.17 2.19
N LEU A 59 6.02 -4.94 3.27
CA LEU A 59 6.52 -4.94 4.64
C LEU A 59 5.83 -6.03 5.46
N ASP A 60 6.59 -6.63 6.36
CA ASP A 60 6.01 -7.46 7.41
C ASP A 60 5.22 -6.61 8.42
N ALA A 61 4.46 -7.28 9.29
CA ALA A 61 3.64 -6.62 10.30
C ALA A 61 4.46 -5.69 11.22
N ILE A 62 5.71 -6.06 11.57
CA ILE A 62 6.56 -5.27 12.45
C ILE A 62 6.95 -3.94 11.79
N ARG A 63 7.44 -3.95 10.55
CA ARG A 63 7.81 -2.72 9.84
C ARG A 63 6.59 -1.90 9.47
N SER A 64 5.48 -2.55 9.13
CA SER A 64 4.20 -1.88 8.85
C SER A 64 3.70 -1.06 10.04
N GLN A 65 3.85 -1.56 11.27
CA GLN A 65 3.53 -0.79 12.48
C GLN A 65 4.40 0.47 12.63
N LEU A 66 5.68 0.42 12.25
CA LEU A 66 6.56 1.60 12.30
C LEU A 66 6.07 2.69 11.34
N ILE A 67 5.70 2.30 10.11
CA ILE A 67 5.14 3.21 9.11
C ILE A 67 3.82 3.81 9.60
N GLN A 68 2.92 2.98 10.15
CA GLN A 68 1.63 3.45 10.65
C GLN A 68 1.79 4.44 11.82
N ARG A 69 2.75 4.21 12.72
CA ARG A 69 3.08 5.15 13.80
C ARG A 69 3.60 6.47 13.25
N TYR A 70 4.48 6.44 12.25
CA TYR A 70 4.98 7.65 11.60
C TYR A 70 3.85 8.46 10.97
N ILE A 71 2.98 7.82 10.17
CA ILE A 71 1.83 8.47 9.52
C ILE A 71 0.93 9.18 10.54
N ASN A 72 0.67 8.54 11.68
CA ASN A 72 -0.22 9.07 12.72
C ASN A 72 0.46 10.01 13.73
N SER A 73 1.74 10.31 13.56
CA SER A 73 2.51 11.18 14.46
C SER A 73 2.58 12.64 14.01
N THR A 74 1.96 12.96 12.88
CA THR A 74 1.98 14.28 12.23
C THR A 74 0.56 14.82 12.14
#